data_AF-A0AAE3KPR0-F1
#
_entry.id   AF-A0AAE3KPR0-F1
#
_cell.length_a   1.000
_cell.length_b   1.000
_cell.length_c   1.000
_cell.angle_alpha   90.00
_cell.angle_beta   90.00
_cell.angle_gamma   90.00
#
_symmetry.space_group_name_H-M   'P 1'
#
loop_
_entity.id
_entity.type
_entity.pdbx_description
1 polymer ?
#
loop_
_entity_poly.entity_id
_entity_poly.type
_entity_poly.pdbx_seq_one_letter_code
_entity_poly.pdbx_strand_id
1 'polypeptide(L)'
;MVSKLKCFSLICAISLMSAILYGNVGISQSPESIVRLTTEPPVSQLFPFEAEANTPQSPVKLKLQAVDKTGIPLENAKISLTILTPPKNPWLPTDFPIVEGTTLLEMDGIAPKGELAIEQILPIRGTYQLLVNVTPIVKNAFAPIQQTITLSIPENGVKYRNFAILCGILLIVGIGGGFVIGGRQEMEWGEIAPTRVRLLLSGAIIFAIAVLLFVNISAELVESGTHQHGEHHHHHETATNSSGSIQSQGLDVQLSGDNTATVGQLANLNIQVIDTQKNQPATDVILNIKSIQLEDEWIAFAYQTVPNLNGQLTWKQQFFDGAPHKIEVEVAPAANSTRQFQPFQVSKMIEVAGVEPPLLIRLIALAYLTGIVVVGLLIGLSWGRKKLKLVSN
;
A
#
# COMPACT_ATOMS: atom_id res chain seq x y z
N MET A 1 -45.64 -66.78 8.06
CA MET A 1 -44.57 -65.91 7.49
C MET A 1 -44.96 -64.42 7.57
N VAL A 2 -45.39 -63.93 8.76
CA VAL A 2 -45.94 -62.55 8.94
C VAL A 2 -45.30 -61.80 10.13
N SER A 3 -44.42 -62.45 10.91
CA SER A 3 -43.81 -61.86 12.12
C SER A 3 -42.54 -61.04 11.85
N LYS A 4 -41.74 -61.39 10.83
CA LYS A 4 -40.44 -60.74 10.58
C LYS A 4 -40.52 -59.34 9.95
N LEU A 5 -41.62 -59.00 9.26
CA LEU A 5 -41.76 -57.71 8.59
C LEU A 5 -42.08 -56.55 9.55
N LYS A 6 -42.76 -56.83 10.68
CA LYS A 6 -43.13 -55.80 11.66
C LYS A 6 -41.94 -55.32 12.50
N CYS A 7 -40.92 -56.17 12.69
CA CYS A 7 -39.73 -55.82 13.47
C CYS A 7 -38.79 -54.86 12.71
N PHE A 8 -38.65 -55.03 11.39
CA PHE A 8 -37.83 -54.13 10.56
C PHE A 8 -38.41 -52.71 10.45
N SER A 9 -39.74 -52.58 10.37
CA SER A 9 -40.41 -51.27 10.35
C SER A 9 -40.17 -50.48 11.63
N LEU A 10 -40.11 -51.13 12.79
CA LEU A 10 -39.89 -50.47 14.08
C LEU A 10 -38.45 -49.95 14.22
N ILE A 11 -37.47 -50.73 13.75
CA ILE A 11 -36.05 -50.35 13.80
C ILE A 11 -35.79 -49.14 12.88
N CYS A 12 -36.36 -49.13 11.66
CA CYS A 12 -36.25 -47.99 10.76
C CYS A 12 -36.92 -46.71 11.32
N ALA A 13 -38.06 -46.84 11.99
CA ALA A 13 -38.76 -45.71 12.62
C ALA A 13 -37.95 -45.12 13.78
N ILE A 14 -37.30 -45.97 14.60
CA ILE A 14 -36.45 -45.52 15.70
C ILE A 14 -35.19 -44.82 15.15
N SER A 15 -34.56 -45.35 14.09
CA SER A 15 -33.39 -44.70 13.48
C SER A 15 -33.72 -43.35 12.82
N LEU A 16 -34.91 -43.20 12.21
CA LEU A 16 -35.33 -41.92 11.64
C LEU A 16 -35.64 -40.88 12.72
N MET A 17 -36.28 -41.29 13.82
CA MET A 17 -36.54 -40.42 14.98
C MET A 17 -35.25 -39.99 15.69
N SER A 18 -34.24 -40.87 15.78
CA SER A 18 -32.92 -40.50 16.33
C SER A 18 -32.18 -39.50 15.43
N ALA A 19 -32.27 -39.61 14.11
CA ALA A 19 -31.65 -38.64 13.20
C ALA A 19 -32.28 -37.24 13.28
N ILE A 20 -33.58 -37.15 13.54
CA ILE A 20 -34.30 -35.87 13.68
C ILE A 20 -34.01 -35.21 15.04
N LEU A 21 -33.78 -35.99 16.10
CA LEU A 21 -33.43 -35.46 17.42
C LEU A 21 -31.96 -35.01 17.53
N TYR A 22 -31.05 -35.55 16.72
CA TYR A 22 -29.66 -35.09 16.65
C TYR A 22 -29.42 -33.92 15.68
N GLY A 23 -30.39 -33.59 14.81
CA GLY A 23 -30.27 -32.52 13.83
C GLY A 23 -30.38 -31.09 14.39
N ASN A 24 -30.74 -30.93 15.67
CA ASN A 24 -31.03 -29.62 16.28
C ASN A 24 -30.09 -29.21 17.41
N VAL A 25 -28.93 -29.86 17.56
CA VAL A 25 -27.82 -29.24 18.30
C VAL A 25 -27.11 -28.28 17.35
N GLY A 26 -27.84 -27.24 16.93
CA GLY A 26 -27.24 -26.07 16.36
C GLY A 26 -26.27 -25.55 17.40
N ILE A 27 -24.97 -25.63 17.09
CA ILE A 27 -23.93 -24.92 17.82
C ILE A 27 -24.29 -23.44 17.69
N SER A 28 -25.09 -22.95 18.63
CA SER A 28 -25.24 -21.53 18.89
C SER A 28 -23.86 -21.10 19.38
N GLN A 29 -22.97 -20.80 18.44
CA GLN A 29 -21.76 -20.04 18.72
C GLN A 29 -22.25 -18.77 19.40
N SER A 30 -22.15 -18.72 20.72
CA SER A 30 -22.48 -17.53 21.48
C SER A 30 -21.66 -16.39 20.88
N PRO A 31 -22.28 -15.29 20.43
CA PRO A 31 -21.59 -14.26 19.67
C PRO A 31 -20.35 -13.82 20.44
N GLU A 32 -19.18 -13.92 19.82
CA GLU A 32 -17.92 -13.49 20.42
C GLU A 32 -17.79 -11.97 20.30
N SER A 33 -17.04 -11.33 21.18
CA SER A 33 -16.70 -9.91 21.04
C SER A 33 -15.91 -9.70 19.74
N ILE A 34 -16.15 -8.59 19.03
CA ILE A 34 -15.58 -8.35 17.69
C ILE A 34 -14.95 -6.97 17.59
N VAL A 35 -14.04 -6.82 16.62
CA VAL A 35 -13.52 -5.53 16.17
C VAL A 35 -14.22 -5.13 14.87
N ARG A 36 -14.79 -3.94 14.84
CA ARG A 36 -15.42 -3.32 13.65
C ARG A 36 -14.44 -2.34 13.02
N LEU A 37 -14.25 -2.43 11.71
CA LEU A 37 -13.51 -1.45 10.91
C LEU A 37 -14.49 -0.53 10.18
N THR A 38 -14.27 0.77 10.30
CA THR A 38 -14.92 1.81 9.48
C THR A 38 -13.84 2.69 8.85
N THR A 39 -14.07 3.13 7.61
CA THR A 39 -13.12 3.97 6.87
C THR A 39 -13.75 5.29 6.46
N GLU A 40 -12.94 6.34 6.42
CA GLU A 40 -13.30 7.63 5.86
C GLU A 40 -12.18 8.08 4.90
N PRO A 41 -12.45 8.23 3.58
CA PRO A 41 -13.73 7.99 2.91
C PRO A 41 -14.14 6.49 2.90
N PRO A 42 -15.40 6.15 2.53
CA PRO A 42 -15.86 4.76 2.49
C PRO A 42 -15.04 3.91 1.52
N VAL A 43 -14.93 2.61 1.79
CA VAL A 43 -14.08 1.66 1.04
C VAL A 43 -14.23 1.75 -0.49
N SER A 44 -15.44 2.01 -0.99
CA SER A 44 -15.72 2.15 -2.42
C SER A 44 -15.08 3.36 -3.10
N GLN A 45 -14.57 4.32 -2.33
CA GLN A 45 -13.91 5.54 -2.79
C GLN A 45 -12.40 5.53 -2.52
N LEU A 46 -11.88 4.42 -1.96
CA LEU A 46 -10.45 4.27 -1.69
C LEU A 46 -9.71 3.85 -2.96
N PHE A 47 -8.59 4.50 -3.21
CA PHE A 47 -7.66 4.18 -4.28
C PHE A 47 -6.24 4.12 -3.69
N PRO A 48 -5.32 3.37 -4.32
CA PRO A 48 -3.93 3.36 -3.91
C PRO A 48 -3.28 4.73 -4.13
N PHE A 49 -2.13 4.92 -3.50
CA PHE A 49 -1.28 6.09 -3.78
C PHE A 49 -0.91 6.17 -5.26
N GLU A 50 -0.87 7.39 -5.79
CA GLU A 50 -0.51 7.71 -7.17
C GLU A 50 0.51 8.85 -7.19
N ALA A 51 1.79 8.51 -7.39
CA ALA A 51 2.87 9.49 -7.44
C ALA A 51 2.70 10.52 -8.58
N GLU A 52 2.01 10.14 -9.66
CA GLU A 52 1.74 11.00 -10.82
C GLU A 52 0.46 11.83 -10.68
N ALA A 53 -0.20 11.81 -9.51
CA ALA A 53 -1.44 12.53 -9.31
C ALA A 53 -1.22 14.04 -9.27
N ASN A 54 -1.97 14.78 -10.09
CA ASN A 54 -1.95 16.25 -10.10
C ASN A 54 -2.69 16.89 -8.89
N THR A 55 -3.30 16.06 -8.04
CA THR A 55 -4.04 16.51 -6.85
C THR A 55 -3.46 15.83 -5.62
N PRO A 56 -3.19 16.56 -4.53
CA PRO A 56 -2.71 15.97 -3.29
C PRO A 56 -3.65 14.87 -2.81
N GLN A 57 -3.09 13.70 -2.54
CA GLN A 57 -3.84 12.58 -1.97
C GLN A 57 -3.83 12.68 -0.44
N SER A 58 -5.00 12.46 0.17
CA SER A 58 -5.14 12.45 1.63
C SER A 58 -5.09 11.02 2.16
N PRO A 59 -4.53 10.80 3.36
CA PRO A 59 -4.51 9.50 4.00
C PRO A 59 -5.93 9.01 4.32
N VAL A 60 -6.10 7.69 4.35
CA VAL A 60 -7.38 7.06 4.67
C VAL A 60 -7.51 6.97 6.18
N LYS A 61 -8.59 7.48 6.74
CA LYS A 61 -8.88 7.31 8.17
C LYS A 61 -9.44 5.92 8.42
N LEU A 62 -8.70 5.10 9.16
CA LEU A 62 -9.08 3.76 9.59
C LEU A 62 -9.49 3.82 11.06
N LYS A 63 -10.75 3.51 11.35
CA LYS A 63 -11.32 3.48 12.70
C LYS A 63 -11.68 2.06 13.08
N LEU A 64 -10.99 1.55 14.09
CA LEU A 64 -11.19 0.23 14.69
C LEU A 64 -11.93 0.40 16.02
N GLN A 65 -13.07 -0.27 16.16
CA GLN A 65 -13.88 -0.24 17.38
C GLN A 65 -14.05 -1.65 17.92
N ALA A 66 -13.50 -1.92 19.10
CA ALA A 66 -13.70 -3.16 19.84
C ALA A 66 -15.05 -3.09 20.56
N VAL A 67 -15.94 -4.04 20.29
CA VAL A 67 -17.28 -4.09 20.87
C VAL A 67 -17.56 -5.46 21.47
N ASP A 68 -18.36 -5.48 22.53
CA ASP A 68 -18.87 -6.70 23.13
C ASP A 68 -19.98 -7.34 22.28
N LYS A 69 -20.55 -8.43 22.81
CA LYS A 69 -21.64 -9.20 22.19
C LYS A 69 -22.91 -8.39 21.94
N THR A 70 -23.10 -7.32 22.71
CA THR A 70 -24.26 -6.43 22.63
C THR A 70 -23.99 -5.20 21.76
N GLY A 71 -22.77 -5.05 21.25
CA GLY A 71 -22.35 -3.91 20.44
C GLY A 71 -21.87 -2.72 21.27
N ILE A 72 -21.71 -2.87 22.59
CA ILE A 72 -21.19 -1.82 23.47
C ILE A 72 -19.66 -1.79 23.35
N PRO A 73 -19.03 -0.61 23.23
CA PRO A 73 -17.57 -0.50 23.17
C PRO A 73 -16.87 -1.09 24.39
N LEU A 74 -15.77 -1.81 24.15
CA LEU A 74 -14.91 -2.35 25.19
C LEU A 74 -13.94 -1.27 25.68
N GLU A 75 -14.30 -0.59 26.76
CA GLU A 75 -13.49 0.49 27.34
C GLU A 75 -12.15 0.00 27.91
N ASN A 76 -11.21 0.93 28.03
CA ASN A 76 -9.86 0.70 28.56
C ASN A 76 -9.14 -0.47 27.88
N ALA A 77 -9.21 -0.50 26.55
CA ALA A 77 -8.56 -1.51 25.73
C ALA A 77 -7.18 -1.04 25.26
N LYS A 78 -6.25 -1.98 25.14
CA LYS A 78 -5.03 -1.83 24.33
C LYS A 78 -5.28 -2.55 23.00
N ILE A 79 -5.21 -1.81 21.91
CA ILE A 79 -5.41 -2.30 20.55
C ILE A 79 -4.04 -2.35 19.87
N SER A 80 -3.53 -3.56 19.63
CA SER A 80 -2.36 -3.80 18.78
C SER A 80 -2.82 -3.99 17.34
N LEU A 81 -2.27 -3.21 16.43
CA LEU A 81 -2.62 -3.20 15.01
C LEU A 81 -1.37 -3.52 14.17
N THR A 82 -1.49 -4.52 13.30
CA THR A 82 -0.54 -4.76 12.22
C THR A 82 -1.27 -4.69 10.88
N ILE A 83 -0.80 -3.84 9.97
CA ILE A 83 -1.33 -3.75 8.60
C ILE A 83 -0.35 -4.45 7.66
N LEU A 84 -0.80 -5.54 7.05
CA LEU A 84 -0.06 -6.25 6.01
C LEU A 84 -0.51 -5.79 4.63
N THR A 85 0.47 -5.54 3.75
CA THR A 85 0.20 -5.21 2.35
C THR A 85 -0.28 -6.45 1.58
N PRO A 86 -0.99 -6.24 0.45
CA PRO A 86 -1.39 -7.32 -0.45
C PRO A 86 -0.23 -8.25 -0.84
N PRO A 87 -0.47 -9.56 -1.00
CA PRO A 87 0.57 -10.53 -1.29
C PRO A 87 1.20 -10.30 -2.67
N LYS A 88 2.44 -10.77 -2.83
CA LYS A 88 3.20 -10.63 -4.09
C LYS A 88 2.48 -11.26 -5.28
N ASN A 89 2.44 -10.54 -6.39
CA ASN A 89 1.98 -11.07 -7.67
C ASN A 89 3.05 -10.88 -8.75
N PRO A 90 3.83 -11.93 -9.10
CA PRO A 90 4.91 -11.78 -10.07
C PRO A 90 4.44 -11.48 -11.49
N TRP A 91 3.16 -11.77 -11.82
CA TRP A 91 2.63 -11.61 -13.17
C TRP A 91 1.96 -10.27 -13.39
N LEU A 92 1.40 -9.67 -12.33
CA LEU A 92 0.69 -8.38 -12.35
C LEU A 92 1.11 -7.54 -11.13
N PRO A 93 2.40 -7.19 -11.04
CA PRO A 93 2.92 -6.42 -9.92
C PRO A 93 2.30 -5.02 -9.89
N THR A 94 2.25 -4.46 -8.70
CA THR A 94 1.81 -3.10 -8.40
C THR A 94 2.92 -2.10 -8.71
N ASP A 95 2.61 -0.81 -8.57
CA ASP A 95 3.56 0.28 -8.86
C ASP A 95 4.76 0.26 -7.91
N PHE A 96 4.60 -0.39 -6.75
CA PHE A 96 5.66 -0.59 -5.76
C PHE A 96 5.89 -2.10 -5.48
N PRO A 97 6.49 -2.89 -6.39
CA PRO A 97 6.59 -4.34 -6.25
C PRO A 97 7.36 -4.80 -4.99
N ILE A 98 8.26 -3.93 -4.49
CA ILE A 98 9.07 -4.21 -3.30
C ILE A 98 8.25 -4.19 -2.01
N VAL A 99 7.11 -3.46 -1.98
CA VAL A 99 6.25 -3.35 -0.79
C VAL A 99 5.21 -4.45 -0.72
N GLU A 100 5.01 -5.24 -1.77
CA GLU A 100 4.07 -6.35 -1.77
C GLU A 100 4.47 -7.46 -0.77
N GLY A 101 3.50 -7.96 -0.02
CA GLY A 101 3.67 -9.02 0.97
C GLY A 101 4.56 -8.62 2.17
N THR A 102 4.54 -7.35 2.56
CA THR A 102 5.31 -6.80 3.67
C THR A 102 4.38 -6.20 4.74
N THR A 103 4.95 -5.75 5.86
CA THR A 103 4.21 -5.02 6.89
C THR A 103 4.29 -3.53 6.65
N LEU A 104 3.14 -2.88 6.48
CA LEU A 104 3.04 -1.43 6.30
C LEU A 104 3.14 -0.68 7.62
N LEU A 105 2.46 -1.17 8.65
CA LEU A 105 2.35 -0.53 9.96
C LEU A 105 2.27 -1.59 11.06
N GLU A 106 2.97 -1.35 12.17
CA GLU A 106 2.86 -2.12 13.42
C GLU A 106 2.80 -1.13 14.58
N MET A 107 1.74 -1.14 15.37
CA MET A 107 1.60 -0.19 16.47
C MET A 107 0.76 -0.74 17.62
N ASP A 108 0.97 -0.17 18.79
CA ASP A 108 0.15 -0.37 19.97
C ASP A 108 -0.55 0.95 20.34
N GLY A 109 -1.88 0.93 20.39
CA GLY A 109 -2.69 2.07 20.78
C GLY A 109 -3.42 1.85 22.10
N ILE A 110 -3.44 2.87 22.95
CA ILE A 110 -4.32 2.93 24.12
C ILE A 110 -5.67 3.46 23.66
N ALA A 111 -6.73 2.70 23.88
CA ALA A 111 -8.08 2.97 23.43
C ALA A 111 -9.04 3.05 24.64
N PRO A 112 -9.11 4.19 25.35
CA PRO A 112 -9.95 4.33 26.55
C PRO A 112 -11.44 4.06 26.28
N LYS A 113 -11.90 4.40 25.07
CA LYS A 113 -13.30 4.18 24.62
C LYS A 113 -13.46 2.94 23.74
N GLY A 114 -12.47 2.03 23.73
CA GLY A 114 -12.47 0.86 22.85
C GLY A 114 -12.30 1.19 21.36
N GLU A 115 -11.81 2.39 21.05
CA GLU A 115 -11.63 2.89 19.69
C GLU A 115 -10.18 3.28 19.42
N LEU A 116 -9.65 2.84 18.28
CA LEU A 116 -8.38 3.26 17.69
C LEU A 116 -8.65 3.89 16.33
N ALA A 117 -8.23 5.13 16.12
CA ALA A 117 -8.36 5.83 14.85
C ALA A 117 -6.99 6.29 14.36
N ILE A 118 -6.61 5.90 13.15
CA ILE A 118 -5.37 6.29 12.48
C ILE A 118 -5.69 6.81 11.08
N GLU A 119 -4.79 7.57 10.49
CA GLU A 119 -4.83 7.95 9.09
C GLU A 119 -3.59 7.36 8.40
N GLN A 120 -3.79 6.65 7.29
CA GLN A 120 -2.72 5.94 6.60
C GLN A 120 -2.91 6.03 5.09
N ILE A 121 -1.86 6.40 4.36
CA ILE A 121 -1.81 6.22 2.90
C ILE A 121 -1.63 4.73 2.60
N LEU A 122 -2.47 4.19 1.72
CA LEU A 122 -2.42 2.80 1.27
C LEU A 122 -1.68 2.77 -0.09
N PRO A 123 -0.43 2.28 -0.14
CA PRO A 123 0.42 2.54 -1.31
C PRO A 123 0.06 1.73 -2.56
N ILE A 124 -0.60 0.57 -2.41
CA ILE A 124 -0.79 -0.37 -3.52
C ILE A 124 -2.21 -0.94 -3.56
N ARG A 125 -2.67 -1.33 -4.75
CA ARG A 125 -3.94 -2.04 -4.92
C ARG A 125 -3.91 -3.43 -4.29
N GLY A 126 -5.08 -3.95 -3.92
CA GLY A 126 -5.27 -5.33 -3.47
C GLY A 126 -5.94 -5.45 -2.10
N THR A 127 -5.89 -6.65 -1.51
CA THR A 127 -6.50 -6.92 -0.21
C THR A 127 -5.47 -6.86 0.91
N TYR A 128 -5.56 -5.80 1.73
CA TYR A 128 -4.80 -5.64 2.96
C TYR A 128 -5.37 -6.53 4.07
N GLN A 129 -4.50 -6.97 4.97
CA GLN A 129 -4.90 -7.68 6.19
C GLN A 129 -4.55 -6.82 7.40
N LEU A 130 -5.56 -6.48 8.20
CA LEU A 130 -5.41 -5.80 9.47
C LEU A 130 -5.50 -6.86 10.57
N LEU A 131 -4.35 -7.23 11.12
CA LEU A 131 -4.28 -8.12 12.28
C LEU A 131 -4.48 -7.27 13.53
N VAL A 132 -5.59 -7.50 14.22
CA VAL A 132 -5.97 -6.73 15.41
C VAL A 132 -5.96 -7.66 16.61
N ASN A 133 -5.20 -7.29 17.64
CA ASN A 133 -5.21 -7.94 18.95
C ASN A 133 -5.65 -6.92 20.01
N VAL A 134 -6.76 -7.22 20.69
CA VAL A 134 -7.34 -6.36 21.71
C VAL A 134 -7.17 -7.02 23.06
N THR A 135 -6.52 -6.32 23.99
CA THR A 135 -6.31 -6.78 25.37
C THR A 135 -6.84 -5.75 26.36
N PRO A 136 -7.36 -6.17 27.52
CA PRO A 136 -7.80 -5.20 28.52
C PRO A 136 -6.57 -4.57 29.22
N ILE A 137 -6.59 -3.25 29.42
CA ILE A 137 -5.56 -2.56 30.21
C ILE A 137 -5.73 -2.91 31.69
N VAL A 138 -6.98 -3.02 32.16
CA VAL A 138 -7.31 -3.48 33.51
C VAL A 138 -7.46 -5.00 33.48
N LYS A 139 -6.66 -5.69 34.29
CA LYS A 139 -6.64 -7.15 34.33
C LYS A 139 -8.05 -7.74 34.47
N ASN A 140 -8.38 -8.69 33.60
CA ASN A 140 -9.66 -9.41 33.55
C ASN A 140 -10.91 -8.55 33.27
N ALA A 141 -10.79 -7.33 32.73
CA ALA A 141 -11.96 -6.53 32.36
C ALA A 141 -12.79 -7.18 31.23
N PHE A 142 -12.13 -7.84 30.27
CA PHE A 142 -12.74 -8.67 29.23
C PHE A 142 -11.73 -9.70 28.71
N ALA A 143 -12.22 -10.72 27.98
CA ALA A 143 -11.35 -11.71 27.35
C ALA A 143 -10.65 -11.13 26.11
N PRO A 144 -9.34 -11.34 25.91
CA PRO A 144 -8.62 -10.85 24.72
C PRO A 144 -9.27 -11.29 23.40
N ILE A 145 -9.22 -10.42 22.39
CA ILE A 145 -9.80 -10.64 21.07
C ILE A 145 -8.67 -10.62 20.04
N GLN A 146 -8.64 -11.61 19.15
CA GLN A 146 -7.76 -11.61 17.99
C GLN A 146 -8.61 -11.75 16.73
N GLN A 147 -8.46 -10.81 15.80
CA GLN A 147 -9.24 -10.78 14.57
C GLN A 147 -8.39 -10.30 13.41
N THR A 148 -8.52 -10.98 12.28
CA THR A 148 -7.99 -10.51 10.99
C THR A 148 -9.13 -9.86 10.22
N ILE A 149 -9.00 -8.57 9.92
CA ILE A 149 -9.95 -7.80 9.12
C ILE A 149 -9.34 -7.56 7.74
N THR A 150 -10.10 -7.81 6.68
CA THR A 150 -9.64 -7.57 5.31
C THR A 150 -10.13 -6.23 4.78
N LEU A 151 -9.25 -5.46 4.16
CA LEU A 151 -9.58 -4.20 3.48
C LEU A 151 -9.17 -4.29 2.01
N SER A 152 -10.13 -4.26 1.09
CA SER A 152 -9.86 -4.38 -0.34
C SER A 152 -9.82 -3.01 -1.00
N ILE A 153 -8.68 -2.68 -1.61
CA ILE A 153 -8.44 -1.43 -2.31
C ILE A 153 -8.40 -1.71 -3.83
N PRO A 154 -9.40 -1.23 -4.60
CA PRO A 154 -9.39 -1.38 -6.05
C PRO A 154 -8.33 -0.48 -6.69
N GLU A 155 -7.87 -0.88 -7.87
CA GLU A 155 -7.03 -0.02 -8.71
C GLU A 155 -7.84 1.13 -9.32
N ASN A 156 -7.17 2.23 -9.66
CA ASN A 156 -7.80 3.33 -10.37
C ASN A 156 -8.20 2.92 -11.80
N GLY A 157 -9.48 3.09 -12.13
CA GLY A 157 -10.03 2.83 -13.47
C GLY A 157 -9.32 3.57 -14.60
N VAL A 158 -8.74 4.75 -14.31
CA VAL A 158 -7.98 5.53 -15.27
C VAL A 158 -6.74 4.79 -15.75
N LYS A 159 -6.04 4.04 -14.88
CA LYS A 159 -4.86 3.24 -15.26
C LYS A 159 -5.23 2.13 -16.25
N TYR A 160 -6.34 1.44 -16.03
CA TYR A 160 -6.82 0.42 -16.98
C TYR A 160 -7.16 1.02 -18.34
N ARG A 161 -7.79 2.20 -18.36
CA ARG A 161 -8.08 2.92 -19.60
C ARG A 161 -6.80 3.30 -20.34
N ASN A 162 -5.84 3.89 -19.64
CA ASN A 162 -4.56 4.30 -20.23
C ASN A 162 -3.78 3.08 -20.77
N PHE A 163 -3.76 1.97 -20.02
CA PHE A 163 -3.16 0.71 -20.46
C PHE A 163 -3.85 0.17 -21.72
N ALA A 164 -5.18 0.15 -21.78
CA ALA A 164 -5.92 -0.32 -22.95
C ALA A 164 -5.64 0.54 -24.21
N ILE A 165 -5.53 1.86 -24.04
CA ILE A 165 -5.13 2.78 -25.13
C ILE A 165 -3.72 2.44 -25.61
N LEU A 166 -2.76 2.28 -24.69
CA LEU A 166 -1.39 1.91 -25.02
C LEU A 166 -1.35 0.56 -25.76
N CYS A 167 -2.06 -0.46 -25.28
CA CYS A 167 -2.17 -1.74 -25.96
C CYS A 167 -2.72 -1.57 -27.38
N GLY A 168 -3.76 -0.76 -27.57
CA GLY A 168 -4.35 -0.47 -28.88
C GLY A 168 -3.33 0.15 -29.84
N ILE A 169 -2.56 1.14 -29.39
CA ILE A 169 -1.50 1.79 -30.18
C ILE A 169 -0.42 0.76 -30.58
N LEU A 170 0.10 -0.01 -29.62
CA LEU A 170 1.12 -1.03 -29.87
C LEU A 170 0.65 -2.09 -30.87
N LEU A 171 -0.61 -2.50 -30.77
CA LEU A 171 -1.22 -3.48 -31.68
C LEU A 171 -1.36 -2.91 -33.10
N ILE A 172 -1.80 -1.65 -33.24
CA ILE A 172 -1.87 -0.95 -34.55
C ILE A 172 -0.49 -0.83 -35.17
N VAL A 173 0.52 -0.43 -34.39
CA VAL A 173 1.91 -0.34 -34.86
C VAL A 173 2.40 -1.72 -35.33
N GLY A 174 2.17 -2.77 -34.55
CA GLY A 174 2.47 -4.15 -34.93
C GLY A 174 1.80 -4.56 -36.23
N ILE A 175 0.47 -4.36 -36.35
CA ILE A 175 -0.30 -4.68 -37.56
C ILE A 175 0.24 -3.94 -38.78
N GLY A 176 0.47 -2.63 -38.65
CA GLY A 176 1.03 -1.80 -39.73
C GLY A 176 2.39 -2.33 -40.19
N GLY A 177 3.29 -2.62 -39.24
CA GLY A 177 4.60 -3.18 -39.54
C GLY A 177 4.52 -4.54 -40.23
N GLY A 178 3.71 -5.46 -39.68
CA GLY A 178 3.49 -6.78 -40.25
C GLY A 178 2.89 -6.73 -41.66
N PHE A 179 1.92 -5.84 -41.88
CA PHE A 179 1.28 -5.67 -43.18
C PHE A 179 2.25 -5.17 -44.25
N VAL A 180 3.11 -4.20 -43.91
CA VAL A 180 4.16 -3.70 -44.82
C VAL A 180 5.15 -4.81 -45.17
N ILE A 181 5.59 -5.61 -44.20
CA ILE A 181 6.48 -6.75 -44.41
C ILE A 181 5.80 -7.86 -45.25
N GLY A 182 4.50 -8.06 -45.04
CA GLY A 182 3.72 -9.10 -45.71
C GLY A 182 3.37 -8.80 -47.17
N GLY A 183 3.48 -7.53 -47.61
CA GLY A 183 3.28 -7.12 -48.99
C GLY A 183 4.48 -7.51 -49.86
N ARG A 184 4.31 -8.35 -50.88
CA ARG A 184 5.38 -8.65 -51.85
C ARG A 184 5.74 -7.39 -52.64
N GLN A 185 7.03 -7.09 -52.66
CA GLN A 185 7.71 -6.30 -53.69
C GLN A 185 8.66 -7.28 -54.41
N GLU A 186 8.74 -7.19 -55.73
CA GLU A 186 9.74 -7.94 -56.48
C GLU A 186 11.13 -7.49 -56.00
N MET A 187 11.97 -8.43 -55.58
CA MET A 187 13.33 -8.13 -55.19
C MET A 187 14.15 -7.96 -56.46
N GLU A 188 14.70 -6.76 -56.67
CA GLU A 188 15.64 -6.55 -57.76
C GLU A 188 16.89 -7.42 -57.55
N TRP A 189 17.49 -7.88 -58.66
CA TRP A 189 18.59 -8.83 -58.62
C TRP A 189 19.80 -8.22 -57.92
N GLY A 190 20.14 -8.73 -56.72
CA GLY A 190 21.20 -8.20 -55.86
C GLY A 190 20.73 -7.51 -54.57
N GLU A 191 19.43 -7.31 -54.35
CA GLU A 191 18.90 -6.75 -53.10
C GLU A 191 18.68 -7.82 -52.01
N ILE A 192 19.03 -7.49 -50.75
CA ILE A 192 18.93 -8.39 -49.57
C ILE A 192 17.53 -8.34 -48.93
N ALA A 193 16.78 -7.25 -49.11
CA ALA A 193 15.40 -7.10 -48.62
C ALA A 193 14.62 -6.07 -49.46
N PRO A 194 13.28 -6.19 -49.58
CA PRO A 194 12.46 -5.25 -50.35
C PRO A 194 12.57 -3.81 -49.84
N THR A 195 12.51 -2.83 -50.74
CA THR A 195 12.69 -1.40 -50.42
C THR A 195 11.80 -0.91 -49.27
N ARG A 196 10.54 -1.36 -49.21
CA ARG A 196 9.61 -0.99 -48.12
C ARG A 196 10.05 -1.52 -46.76
N VAL A 197 10.61 -2.73 -46.71
CA VAL A 197 11.14 -3.33 -45.48
C VAL A 197 12.39 -2.58 -45.04
N ARG A 198 13.27 -2.24 -45.98
CA ARG A 198 14.46 -1.44 -45.71
C ARG A 198 14.09 -0.06 -45.16
N LEU A 199 13.13 0.62 -45.77
CA LEU A 199 12.69 1.96 -45.35
C LEU A 199 11.99 1.92 -43.98
N LEU A 200 11.20 0.87 -43.70
CA LEU A 200 10.60 0.66 -42.38
C LEU A 200 11.66 0.38 -41.32
N LEU A 201 12.63 -0.51 -41.61
CA LEU A 201 13.71 -0.84 -40.68
C LEU A 201 14.60 0.38 -40.42
N SER A 202 14.98 1.13 -41.46
CA SER A 202 15.75 2.38 -41.33
C SER A 202 14.96 3.45 -40.56
N GLY A 203 13.66 3.59 -40.82
CA GLY A 203 12.80 4.49 -40.05
C GLY A 203 12.67 4.09 -38.59
N ALA A 204 12.52 2.79 -38.30
CA ALA A 204 12.46 2.26 -36.95
C ALA A 204 13.79 2.44 -36.21
N ILE A 205 14.93 2.27 -36.88
CA ILE A 205 16.26 2.53 -36.32
C ILE A 205 16.43 4.01 -36.00
N ILE A 206 16.07 4.93 -36.92
CA ILE A 206 16.14 6.37 -36.69
C ILE A 206 15.22 6.77 -35.53
N PHE A 207 14.00 6.22 -35.48
CA PHE A 207 13.07 6.47 -34.38
C PHE A 207 13.59 5.93 -33.05
N ALA A 208 14.15 4.71 -33.03
CA ALA A 208 14.76 4.12 -31.84
C ALA A 208 15.97 4.95 -31.37
N ILE A 209 16.82 5.43 -32.28
CA ILE A 209 17.92 6.34 -31.97
C ILE A 209 17.38 7.66 -31.42
N ALA A 210 16.36 8.26 -32.04
CA ALA A 210 15.75 9.49 -31.57
C ALA A 210 15.11 9.33 -30.18
N VAL A 211 14.46 8.20 -29.91
CA VAL A 211 13.90 7.85 -28.60
C VAL A 211 15.02 7.62 -27.59
N LEU A 212 16.07 6.87 -27.93
CA LEU A 212 17.21 6.66 -27.04
C LEU A 212 17.97 7.97 -26.75
N LEU A 213 18.10 8.86 -27.73
CA LEU A 213 18.67 10.19 -27.55
C LEU A 213 17.74 11.06 -26.71
N PHE A 214 16.43 11.04 -26.95
CA PHE A 214 15.47 11.79 -26.15
C PHE A 214 15.44 11.29 -24.71
N VAL A 215 15.47 9.97 -24.49
CA VAL A 215 15.53 9.36 -23.15
C VAL A 215 16.87 9.66 -22.49
N ASN A 216 18.00 9.58 -23.18
CA ASN A 216 19.30 9.95 -22.61
C ASN A 216 19.40 11.45 -22.31
N ILE A 217 18.93 12.34 -23.20
CA ILE A 217 18.92 13.79 -22.98
C ILE A 217 17.92 14.16 -21.88
N SER A 218 16.77 13.49 -21.81
CA SER A 218 15.79 13.71 -20.74
C SER A 218 16.28 13.15 -19.42
N ALA A 219 16.95 12.00 -19.42
CA ALA A 219 17.64 11.47 -18.26
C ALA A 219 18.74 12.42 -17.82
N GLU A 220 19.55 12.98 -18.72
CA GLU A 220 20.61 13.94 -18.42
C GLU A 220 20.08 15.34 -18.08
N LEU A 221 18.89 15.73 -18.53
CA LEU A 221 18.18 16.96 -18.12
C LEU A 221 17.50 16.80 -16.75
N VAL A 222 17.00 15.61 -16.46
CA VAL A 222 16.54 15.24 -15.13
C VAL A 222 17.74 15.12 -14.20
N GLU A 223 18.85 14.51 -14.61
CA GLU A 223 20.10 14.33 -13.85
C GLU A 223 20.88 15.65 -13.71
N SER A 224 20.82 16.57 -14.69
CA SER A 224 21.29 17.95 -14.52
C SER A 224 20.30 18.84 -13.75
N GLY A 225 19.10 18.33 -13.46
CA GLY A 225 18.19 18.84 -12.44
C GLY A 225 18.25 18.10 -11.09
N THR A 226 18.84 16.90 -11.00
CA THR A 226 18.72 16.00 -9.83
C THR A 226 19.98 15.22 -9.41
N HIS A 227 21.17 15.49 -9.97
CA HIS A 227 22.45 15.07 -9.40
C HIS A 227 23.42 16.24 -9.27
N GLN A 228 23.13 17.11 -8.30
CA GLN A 228 24.15 17.88 -7.60
C GLN A 228 24.75 17.02 -6.47
N HIS A 229 25.40 15.90 -6.83
CA HIS A 229 26.45 15.32 -5.99
C HIS A 229 27.78 15.95 -6.43
N GLY A 230 28.02 17.16 -5.96
CA GLY A 230 29.22 17.93 -6.22
C GLY A 230 29.24 19.17 -5.35
N GLU A 231 29.90 19.07 -4.21
CA GLU A 231 30.46 20.13 -3.36
C GLU A 231 30.18 21.57 -3.84
N HIS A 232 29.08 22.17 -3.40
CA HIS A 232 28.99 23.63 -3.33
C HIS A 232 28.28 24.03 -2.05
N HIS A 233 29.06 24.66 -1.18
CA HIS A 233 28.62 25.53 -0.11
C HIS A 233 27.64 26.58 -0.66
N HIS A 234 26.35 26.28 -0.63
CA HIS A 234 25.32 27.29 -0.60
C HIS A 234 24.51 27.06 0.66
N HIS A 235 24.57 28.07 1.52
CA HIS A 235 23.74 28.29 2.68
C HIS A 235 22.25 28.17 2.30
N HIS A 236 21.73 26.95 2.24
CA HIS A 236 20.38 26.74 2.71
C HIS A 236 20.47 26.77 4.22
N GLU A 237 19.75 27.72 4.81
CA GLU A 237 19.55 27.83 6.23
C GLU A 237 19.41 26.43 6.82
N THR A 238 20.33 26.14 7.73
CA THR A 238 20.29 25.04 8.66
C THR A 238 18.88 25.01 9.26
N ALA A 239 17.98 24.24 8.64
CA ALA A 239 16.89 23.62 9.37
C ALA A 239 17.63 22.78 10.40
N THR A 240 17.74 23.39 11.58
CA THR A 240 18.39 22.86 12.76
C THR A 240 18.04 21.38 12.80
N ASN A 241 19.06 20.52 12.84
CA ASN A 241 18.90 19.14 13.26
C ASN A 241 18.20 19.21 14.63
N SER A 242 16.88 19.23 14.62
CA SER A 242 16.06 19.18 15.81
C SER A 242 16.44 17.85 16.42
N SER A 243 16.97 17.89 17.63
CA SER A 243 17.67 16.78 18.29
C SER A 243 16.75 15.60 18.64
N GLY A 244 15.60 15.48 17.96
CA GLY A 244 14.48 14.62 18.32
C GLY A 244 14.05 14.85 19.76
N SER A 245 14.40 15.98 20.39
CA SER A 245 14.19 16.19 21.81
C SER A 245 13.99 17.66 22.10
N ILE A 246 13.02 17.95 22.95
CA ILE A 246 12.70 19.30 23.41
C ILE A 246 12.26 19.23 24.88
N GLN A 247 12.80 20.14 25.68
CA GLN A 247 12.31 20.41 27.03
C GLN A 247 11.50 21.71 27.00
N SER A 248 10.22 21.62 27.33
CA SER A 248 9.31 22.76 27.28
C SER A 248 8.20 22.64 28.31
N GLN A 249 7.88 23.75 28.99
CA GLN A 249 6.72 23.87 29.88
C GLN A 249 6.59 22.75 30.94
N GLY A 250 7.72 22.26 31.47
CA GLY A 250 7.76 21.20 32.50
C GLY A 250 7.70 19.77 31.95
N LEU A 251 7.86 19.61 30.62
CA LEU A 251 7.92 18.33 29.93
C LEU A 251 9.26 18.17 29.21
N ASP A 252 9.80 16.96 29.23
CA ASP A 252 10.88 16.51 28.35
C ASP A 252 10.29 15.49 27.37
N VAL A 253 10.33 15.84 26.09
CA VAL A 253 9.79 15.00 25.01
C VAL A 253 10.94 14.56 24.14
N GLN A 254 11.08 13.25 23.93
CA GLN A 254 12.10 12.65 23.09
C GLN A 254 11.48 11.75 22.02
N LEU A 255 11.55 12.18 20.76
CA LEU A 255 11.34 11.41 19.54
C LEU A 255 12.65 10.70 19.14
N SER A 256 12.66 9.38 19.30
CA SER A 256 13.78 8.48 19.08
C SER A 256 13.41 7.37 18.09
N GLY A 257 14.39 6.55 17.68
CA GLY A 257 14.21 5.49 16.69
C GLY A 257 15.17 5.65 15.51
N ASP A 258 14.84 5.01 14.39
CA ASP A 258 15.67 5.02 13.20
C ASP A 258 15.79 6.43 12.60
N ASN A 259 16.99 6.78 12.12
CA ASN A 259 17.29 8.05 11.43
C ASN A 259 17.24 7.89 9.91
N THR A 260 17.28 6.65 9.44
CA THR A 260 17.24 6.27 8.05
C THR A 260 16.31 5.08 7.89
N ALA A 261 15.68 4.96 6.72
CA ALA A 261 14.85 3.82 6.35
C ALA A 261 15.19 3.39 4.91
N THR A 262 14.70 2.21 4.53
CA THR A 262 14.76 1.71 3.15
C THR A 262 13.34 1.40 2.71
N VAL A 263 12.99 1.71 1.47
CA VAL A 263 11.67 1.38 0.90
C VAL A 263 11.34 -0.10 1.11
N GLY A 264 10.14 -0.39 1.62
CA GLY A 264 9.69 -1.75 1.88
C GLY A 264 10.17 -2.36 3.22
N GLN A 265 10.95 -1.62 4.02
CA GLN A 265 11.40 -2.03 5.35
C GLN A 265 10.71 -1.22 6.46
N LEU A 266 10.52 -1.84 7.63
CA LEU A 266 9.97 -1.17 8.81
C LEU A 266 11.03 -0.32 9.49
N ALA A 267 10.75 0.97 9.67
CA ALA A 267 11.48 1.86 10.55
C ALA A 267 10.84 1.88 11.94
N ASN A 268 11.66 1.84 12.98
CA ASN A 268 11.23 1.88 14.38
C ASN A 268 11.17 3.32 14.87
N LEU A 269 10.06 3.72 15.45
CA LEU A 269 9.82 5.06 15.96
C LEU A 269 9.29 4.99 17.39
N ASN A 270 9.79 5.89 18.23
CA ASN A 270 9.45 5.93 19.64
C ASN A 270 9.37 7.37 20.15
N ILE A 271 8.34 7.67 20.94
CA ILE A 271 8.20 8.93 21.67
C ILE A 271 8.25 8.61 23.16
N GLN A 272 9.05 9.34 23.92
CA GLN A 272 9.06 9.34 25.37
C GLN A 272 8.71 10.72 25.90
N VAL A 273 7.83 10.78 26.90
CA VAL A 273 7.40 12.02 27.56
C VAL A 273 7.59 11.90 29.07
N ILE A 274 8.36 12.80 29.64
CA ILE A 274 8.69 12.84 31.07
C ILE A 274 8.26 14.19 31.65
N ASP A 275 7.57 14.17 32.78
CA ASP A 275 7.35 15.36 33.62
C ASP A 275 8.65 15.71 34.33
N THR A 276 9.22 16.87 34.02
CA THR A 276 10.53 17.29 34.58
C THR A 276 10.44 17.74 36.04
N GLN A 277 9.25 18.09 36.54
CA GLN A 277 9.06 18.48 37.94
C GLN A 277 8.99 17.26 38.84
N LYS A 278 8.29 16.21 38.39
CA LYS A 278 8.11 14.95 39.16
C LYS A 278 9.15 13.90 38.83
N ASN A 279 9.88 14.07 37.73
CA ASN A 279 10.75 13.06 37.12
C ASN A 279 10.02 11.72 36.92
N GLN A 280 8.77 11.80 36.44
CA GLN A 280 7.87 10.66 36.22
C GLN A 280 7.33 10.70 34.79
N PRO A 281 6.93 9.55 34.22
CA PRO A 281 6.31 9.54 32.90
C PRO A 281 5.04 10.39 32.84
N ALA A 282 4.92 11.23 31.80
CA ALA A 282 3.71 12.02 31.58
C ALA A 282 2.70 11.19 30.78
N THR A 283 1.51 11.02 31.35
CA THR A 283 0.39 10.25 30.75
C THR A 283 -0.84 11.12 30.51
N ASP A 284 -0.76 12.39 30.93
CA ASP A 284 -1.83 13.38 30.92
C ASP A 284 -1.71 14.35 29.72
N VAL A 285 -1.09 13.89 28.63
CA VAL A 285 -0.86 14.66 27.40
C VAL A 285 -1.46 13.93 26.19
N ILE A 286 -1.81 14.70 25.18
CA ILE A 286 -2.19 14.22 23.86
C ILE A 286 -0.98 14.37 22.93
N LEU A 287 -0.69 13.32 22.18
CA LEU A 287 0.31 13.28 21.12
C LEU A 287 -0.43 13.26 19.77
N ASN A 288 -0.20 14.26 18.92
CA ASN A 288 -0.60 14.23 17.51
C ASN A 288 0.65 13.93 16.67
N ILE A 289 0.75 12.71 16.17
CA ILE A 289 1.86 12.25 15.35
C ILE A 289 1.48 12.43 13.88
N LYS A 290 2.41 12.95 13.08
CA LYS A 290 2.35 12.99 11.63
C LYS A 290 3.66 12.52 11.03
N SER A 291 3.57 11.73 9.97
CA SER A 291 4.67 11.45 9.05
C SER A 291 4.38 12.21 7.76
N ILE A 292 5.21 13.20 7.45
CA ILE A 292 5.04 14.13 6.33
C ILE A 292 6.15 13.86 5.33
N GLN A 293 5.80 13.59 4.08
CA GLN A 293 6.77 13.47 3.00
C GLN A 293 7.26 14.86 2.60
N LEU A 294 8.57 15.04 2.39
CA LEU A 294 9.18 16.37 2.30
C LEU A 294 9.23 17.01 0.91
N GLU A 295 9.03 16.25 -0.17
CA GLU A 295 9.07 16.78 -1.55
C GLU A 295 7.74 17.45 -1.94
N ASP A 296 6.61 16.82 -1.58
CA ASP A 296 5.25 17.23 -1.96
C ASP A 296 4.37 17.59 -0.74
N GLU A 297 4.94 17.55 0.48
CA GLU A 297 4.31 17.95 1.75
C GLU A 297 3.01 17.21 2.13
N TRP A 298 2.77 16.01 1.60
CA TRP A 298 1.60 15.20 1.97
C TRP A 298 1.82 14.37 3.23
N ILE A 299 0.72 14.01 3.90
CA ILE A 299 0.71 13.24 5.14
C ILE A 299 0.61 11.75 4.81
N ALA A 300 1.66 10.99 5.09
CA ALA A 300 1.71 9.54 4.88
C ALA A 300 1.00 8.76 5.99
N PHE A 301 1.12 9.26 7.22
CA PHE A 301 0.55 8.66 8.42
C PHE A 301 0.21 9.74 9.43
N ALA A 302 -0.94 9.62 10.09
CA ALA A 302 -1.26 10.42 11.27
C ALA A 302 -1.95 9.61 12.36
N TYR A 303 -1.67 9.95 13.60
CA TYR A 303 -2.25 9.28 14.76
C TYR A 303 -2.34 10.21 15.95
N GLN A 304 -3.52 10.28 16.59
CA GLN A 304 -3.72 11.00 17.84
C GLN A 304 -3.90 10.01 18.98
N THR A 305 -3.11 10.16 20.05
CA THR A 305 -3.12 9.22 21.18
C THR A 305 -2.71 9.88 22.49
N VAL A 306 -2.86 9.14 23.58
CA VAL A 306 -2.13 9.38 24.83
C VAL A 306 -0.93 8.43 24.94
N PRO A 307 0.14 8.79 25.67
CA PRO A 307 1.23 7.87 25.98
C PRO A 307 0.75 6.68 26.83
N ASN A 308 1.50 5.57 26.81
CA ASN A 308 1.27 4.45 27.71
C ASN A 308 1.66 4.80 29.18
N LEU A 309 1.48 3.86 30.11
CA LEU A 309 1.81 4.07 31.54
C LEU A 309 3.29 4.42 31.81
N ASN A 310 4.20 4.11 30.87
CA ASN A 310 5.61 4.45 30.92
C ASN A 310 5.91 5.78 30.22
N GLY A 311 4.89 6.55 29.82
CA GLY A 311 5.03 7.80 29.09
C GLY A 311 5.59 7.59 27.69
N GLN A 312 5.38 6.42 27.10
CA GLN A 312 5.96 6.03 25.82
C GLN A 312 4.89 5.72 24.76
N LEU A 313 5.25 5.93 23.50
CA LEU A 313 4.53 5.42 22.34
C LEU A 313 5.56 4.86 21.36
N THR A 314 5.39 3.59 20.97
CA THR A 314 6.23 2.93 19.97
C THR A 314 5.40 2.48 18.79
N TRP A 315 5.88 2.72 17.59
CA TRP A 315 5.31 2.15 16.38
C TRP A 315 6.42 1.86 15.37
N LYS A 316 6.09 1.00 14.40
CA LYS A 316 6.93 0.77 13.23
C LYS A 316 6.14 1.09 11.99
N GLN A 317 6.78 1.81 11.08
CA GLN A 317 6.16 2.26 9.84
C GLN A 317 7.08 1.92 8.68
N GLN A 318 6.49 1.43 7.60
CA GLN A 318 7.18 1.29 6.32
C GLN A 318 6.98 2.54 5.46
N PHE A 319 8.06 2.97 4.83
CA PHE A 319 8.04 3.98 3.77
C PHE A 319 8.08 3.29 2.41
N PHE A 320 7.39 3.85 1.40
CA PHE A 320 7.15 3.17 0.12
C PHE A 320 7.63 3.94 -1.12
N ASP A 321 7.92 5.23 -1.00
CA ASP A 321 8.19 6.16 -2.10
C ASP A 321 9.69 6.48 -2.28
N GLY A 322 10.50 6.33 -1.24
CA GLY A 322 11.94 6.60 -1.30
C GLY A 322 12.31 8.07 -1.13
N ALA A 323 11.38 8.89 -0.64
CA ALA A 323 11.62 10.30 -0.37
C ALA A 323 11.84 10.55 1.13
N PRO A 324 12.62 11.58 1.51
CA PRO A 324 12.80 11.96 2.91
C PRO A 324 11.46 12.32 3.58
N HIS A 325 11.30 11.93 4.84
CA HIS A 325 10.11 12.26 5.63
C HIS A 325 10.47 13.05 6.88
N LYS A 326 9.57 13.92 7.32
CA LYS A 326 9.57 14.54 8.64
C LYS A 326 8.56 13.86 9.53
N ILE A 327 9.03 13.28 10.62
CA ILE A 327 8.17 12.83 11.72
C ILE A 327 7.97 14.02 12.64
N GLU A 328 6.73 14.46 12.78
CA GLU A 328 6.33 15.60 13.59
C GLU A 328 5.37 15.13 14.67
N VAL A 329 5.61 15.57 15.91
CA VAL A 329 4.79 15.25 17.06
C VAL A 329 4.43 16.54 17.75
N GLU A 330 3.14 16.87 17.73
CA GLU A 330 2.59 17.94 18.54
C GLU A 330 2.16 17.37 19.89
N VAL A 331 2.56 18.02 20.97
CA VAL A 331 2.22 17.66 22.35
C VAL A 331 1.28 18.72 22.90
N ALA A 332 0.09 18.30 23.32
CA ALA A 332 -0.95 19.16 23.87
C ALA A 332 -1.45 18.63 25.22
N PRO A 333 -1.98 19.48 26.12
CA PRO A 333 -2.58 19.01 27.37
C PRO A 333 -3.85 18.20 27.08
N ALA A 334 -4.04 17.09 27.81
CA ALA A 334 -5.31 16.38 27.75
C ALA A 334 -6.43 17.23 28.38
N ALA A 335 -7.66 17.14 27.86
CA ALA A 335 -8.79 17.96 28.31
C ALA A 335 -9.08 17.86 29.82
N ASN A 336 -8.75 16.72 30.44
CA ASN A 336 -8.94 16.46 31.87
C ASN A 336 -7.63 16.56 32.68
N SER A 337 -6.54 17.06 32.10
CA SER A 337 -5.28 17.22 32.82
C SER A 337 -5.32 18.43 33.76
N THR A 338 -4.73 18.27 34.94
CA THR A 338 -4.43 19.37 35.86
C THR A 338 -3.34 20.30 35.32
N ARG A 339 -2.47 19.80 34.41
CA ARG A 339 -1.46 20.58 33.73
C ARG A 339 -2.07 21.20 32.48
N GLN A 340 -2.01 22.52 32.38
CA GLN A 340 -2.42 23.26 31.20
C GLN A 340 -1.20 24.00 30.64
N PHE A 341 -0.96 23.87 29.34
CA PHE A 341 0.20 24.45 28.66
C PHE A 341 -0.15 24.67 27.17
N GLN A 342 0.59 25.56 26.49
CA GLN A 342 0.40 25.76 25.06
C GLN A 342 0.99 24.59 24.27
N PRO A 343 0.28 24.04 23.27
CA PRO A 343 0.82 22.97 22.44
C PRO A 343 2.17 23.34 21.84
N PHE A 344 3.09 22.38 21.78
CA PHE A 344 4.41 22.55 21.18
C PHE A 344 4.79 21.33 20.36
N GLN A 345 5.75 21.48 19.46
CA GLN A 345 6.13 20.44 18.51
C GLN A 345 7.57 19.96 18.73
N VAL A 346 7.77 18.68 18.49
CA VAL A 346 9.08 18.07 18.27
C VAL A 346 9.06 17.38 16.93
N SER A 347 10.14 17.50 16.17
CA SER A 347 10.24 16.85 14.87
C SER A 347 11.61 16.20 14.69
N LYS A 348 11.66 15.26 13.76
CA LYS A 348 12.86 14.55 13.36
C LYS A 348 12.73 14.17 11.89
N MET A 349 13.78 14.36 11.11
CA MET A 349 13.83 13.89 9.73
C MET A 349 14.29 12.42 9.67
N ILE A 350 13.74 11.69 8.71
CA ILE A 350 14.15 10.33 8.37
C ILE A 350 14.43 10.27 6.86
N GLU A 351 15.68 9.97 6.52
CA GLU A 351 16.08 9.77 5.13
C GLU A 351 15.62 8.39 4.68
N VAL A 352 14.96 8.29 3.52
CA VAL A 352 14.46 7.02 3.00
C VAL A 352 15.23 6.65 1.73
N ALA A 353 15.95 5.55 1.76
CA ALA A 353 16.63 5.03 0.58
C ALA A 353 15.61 4.39 -0.37
N GLY A 354 15.48 4.96 -1.57
CA GLY A 354 14.73 4.38 -2.67
C GLY A 354 15.28 3.01 -3.09
N VAL A 355 14.40 2.10 -3.50
CA VAL A 355 14.77 0.78 -4.01
C VAL A 355 14.22 0.63 -5.42
N GLU A 356 15.12 0.40 -6.36
CA GLU A 356 14.77 0.15 -7.75
C GLU A 356 13.86 -1.08 -7.93
N PRO A 357 12.87 -1.03 -8.86
CA PRO A 357 12.07 -2.20 -9.18
C PRO A 357 12.94 -3.40 -9.61
N PRO A 358 12.67 -4.62 -9.12
CA PRO A 358 13.48 -5.80 -9.45
C PRO A 358 13.57 -6.04 -10.97
N LEU A 359 14.75 -6.43 -11.46
CA LEU A 359 15.00 -6.63 -12.90
C LEU A 359 14.02 -7.62 -13.54
N LEU A 360 13.62 -8.68 -12.82
CA LEU A 360 12.64 -9.65 -13.32
C LEU A 360 11.28 -8.99 -13.63
N ILE A 361 10.83 -8.06 -12.79
CA ILE A 361 9.57 -7.34 -13.00
C ILE A 361 9.65 -6.47 -14.25
N ARG A 362 10.78 -5.78 -14.45
CA ARG A 362 11.03 -4.99 -15.66
C ARG A 362 11.01 -5.87 -16.92
N LEU A 363 11.61 -7.06 -16.87
CA LEU A 363 11.60 -8.02 -17.98
C LEU A 363 10.19 -8.56 -18.28
N ILE A 364 9.37 -8.83 -17.25
CA ILE A 364 7.98 -9.28 -17.45
C ILE A 364 7.16 -8.20 -18.13
N ALA A 365 7.25 -6.94 -17.68
CA ALA A 365 6.57 -5.82 -18.31
C ALA A 365 7.01 -5.66 -19.79
N LEU A 366 8.32 -5.70 -20.05
CA LEU A 366 8.87 -5.65 -21.41
C LEU A 366 8.35 -6.80 -22.28
N ALA A 367 8.26 -8.01 -21.74
CA ALA A 367 7.75 -9.17 -22.45
C ALA A 367 6.27 -9.01 -22.84
N TYR A 368 5.42 -8.47 -21.96
CA TYR A 368 4.02 -8.18 -22.30
C TYR A 368 3.89 -7.14 -23.40
N LEU A 369 4.58 -6.00 -23.27
CA LEU A 369 4.52 -4.93 -24.25
C LEU A 369 5.03 -5.38 -25.62
N THR A 370 6.14 -6.13 -25.65
CA THR A 370 6.70 -6.72 -26.88
C THR A 370 5.76 -7.77 -27.46
N GLY A 371 5.16 -8.62 -26.62
CA GLY A 371 4.22 -9.65 -27.03
C GLY A 371 3.03 -9.07 -27.78
N ILE A 372 2.47 -7.95 -27.32
CA ILE A 372 1.37 -7.24 -28.02
C ILE A 372 1.80 -6.81 -29.43
N VAL A 373 3.00 -6.25 -29.59
CA VAL A 373 3.53 -5.84 -30.89
C VAL A 373 3.74 -7.04 -31.80
N VAL A 374 4.30 -8.14 -31.29
CA VAL A 374 4.52 -9.39 -32.05
C VAL A 374 3.20 -9.98 -32.53
N VAL A 375 2.17 -10.02 -31.68
CA VAL A 375 0.82 -10.45 -32.06
C VAL A 375 0.28 -9.57 -33.20
N GLY A 376 0.39 -8.25 -33.07
CA GLY A 376 0.00 -7.32 -34.13
C GLY A 376 0.75 -7.59 -35.44
N LEU A 377 2.07 -7.79 -35.37
CA LEU A 377 2.91 -8.10 -36.53
C LEU A 377 2.48 -9.39 -37.23
N LEU A 378 2.22 -10.46 -36.49
CA LEU A 378 1.75 -11.72 -37.05
C LEU A 378 0.39 -11.57 -37.75
N ILE A 379 -0.53 -10.81 -37.15
CA ILE A 379 -1.83 -10.49 -37.76
C ILE A 379 -1.62 -9.72 -39.07
N GLY A 380 -0.86 -8.63 -39.03
CA GLY A 380 -0.56 -7.81 -40.21
C GLY A 380 0.11 -8.60 -41.34
N LEU A 381 1.10 -9.43 -40.99
CA LEU A 381 1.82 -10.29 -41.94
C LEU A 381 0.88 -11.30 -42.61
N SER A 382 0.02 -11.95 -41.82
CA SER A 382 -0.95 -12.91 -42.34
C SER A 382 -1.95 -12.26 -43.29
N TRP A 383 -2.38 -11.03 -42.97
CA TRP A 383 -3.31 -10.27 -43.79
C TRP A 383 -2.67 -9.80 -45.09
N GLY A 384 -1.47 -9.24 -45.02
CA GLY A 384 -0.68 -8.85 -46.20
C GLY A 384 -0.51 -10.01 -47.18
N ARG A 385 -0.16 -11.20 -46.67
CA ARG A 385 -0.03 -12.43 -47.46
C ARG A 385 -1.34 -12.91 -48.08
N LYS A 386 -2.47 -12.83 -47.36
CA LYS A 386 -3.79 -13.24 -47.88
C LYS A 386 -4.28 -12.34 -49.01
N LYS A 387 -4.11 -11.01 -48.87
CA LYS A 387 -4.50 -10.05 -49.91
C LYS A 387 -3.81 -10.34 -51.23
N LEU A 388 -2.55 -10.77 -51.18
CA LEU A 388 -1.78 -11.12 -52.38
C LEU A 388 -2.32 -12.37 -53.09
N LYS A 389 -2.72 -13.41 -52.33
CA LYS A 389 -3.32 -14.63 -52.92
C LYS A 389 -4.63 -14.35 -53.67
N LEU A 390 -5.37 -13.33 -53.25
CA LEU A 390 -6.62 -12.92 -53.89
C LEU A 390 -6.43 -12.06 -55.15
N VAL A 391 -5.24 -11.48 -55.35
CA VAL A 391 -4.92 -10.68 -56.55
C VAL A 391 -4.20 -11.51 -57.61
N SER A 392 -3.62 -12.65 -57.23
CA SER A 392 -2.92 -13.57 -58.16
C SER A 392 -3.80 -14.68 -58.76
N ASN A 393 -5.07 -14.78 -58.33
CA ASN A 393 -6.10 -15.63 -58.92
C ASN A 393 -7.09 -14.74 -59.67
#